data_AF-A0A3D5DQ09-F1
#
_entry.id   AF-A0A3D5DQ09-F1
#
_cell.length_a   1.000
_cell.length_b   1.000
_cell.length_c   1.000
_cell.angle_alpha   90.00
_cell.angle_beta   90.00
_cell.angle_gamma   90.00
#
_symmetry.space_group_name_H-M   'P 1'
#
loop_
_entity.id
_entity.type
_entity.pdbx_description
1 polymer ?
#
loop_
_entity_poly.entity_id
_entity_poly.type
_entity_poly.pdbx_seq_one_letter_code
_entity_poly.pdbx_strand_id
1 'polypeptide(L)'
;MAAWIAHAVSRRKATAAGWRSKVIDAYAKGSALYDAMAAAEAPGALAAQDAGVRWADIGRRADDLTQTLYTLRESAPDEDGRARAADVLASLQAVRSAMDAERAPGGASGPQGARIHSLLLSFESSLSALHSPGEYLPR
;
A
#
# COMPACT_ATOMS: atom_id res chain seq x y z
N MET A 1 10.31 31.65 29.60
CA MET A 1 9.44 30.52 29.18
C MET A 1 9.51 30.15 27.68
N ALA A 2 10.34 30.76 26.84
CA ALA A 2 10.35 30.48 25.39
C ALA A 2 11.13 29.20 24.97
N ALA A 3 12.09 28.74 25.77
CA ALA A 3 12.97 27.60 25.41
C ALA A 3 12.25 26.25 25.28
N TRP A 4 11.16 26.02 26.02
CA TRP A 4 10.40 24.77 25.99
C TRP A 4 9.47 24.65 24.77
N ILE A 5 8.90 25.76 24.31
CA ILE A 5 8.01 25.80 23.14
C ILE A 5 8.83 25.55 21.87
N ALA A 6 10.01 26.18 21.75
CA ALA A 6 10.92 25.95 20.63
C ALA A 6 11.36 24.49 20.52
N HIS A 7 11.66 23.84 21.66
CA HIS A 7 12.04 22.43 21.69
C HIS A 7 10.89 21.49 21.32
N ALA A 8 9.67 21.77 21.78
CA ALA A 8 8.48 20.98 21.42
C ALA A 8 8.16 21.08 19.92
N VAL A 9 8.23 22.29 19.35
CA VAL A 9 8.01 22.52 17.91
C VAL A 9 9.10 21.84 17.07
N SER A 10 10.36 21.91 17.48
CA SER A 10 11.47 21.25 16.77
C SER A 10 11.33 19.73 16.78
N ARG A 11 10.96 19.12 17.91
CA ARG A 11 10.71 17.66 17.99
C ARG A 11 9.53 17.25 17.13
N ARG A 12 8.43 18.01 17.14
CA ARG A 12 7.25 17.74 16.30
C ARG A 12 7.60 17.79 14.80
N LYS A 13 8.41 18.77 14.39
CA LYS A 13 8.91 18.88 13.01
C LYS A 13 9.80 17.70 12.62
N ALA A 14 10.69 17.26 13.50
CA ALA A 14 11.54 16.08 13.26
C ALA A 14 10.72 14.79 13.13
N THR A 15 9.71 14.59 13.99
CA THR A 15 8.78 13.45 13.89
C THR A 15 8.00 13.48 12.57
N ALA A 16 7.49 14.65 12.15
CA ALA A 16 6.78 14.80 10.88
C ALA A 16 7.69 14.56 9.67
N ALA A 17 8.95 15.03 9.69
CA ALA A 17 9.91 14.80 8.62
C ALA A 17 10.28 13.30 8.51
N GLY A 18 10.57 12.65 9.64
CA GLY A 18 10.84 11.21 9.68
C GLY A 18 9.64 10.37 9.22
N TRP A 19 8.43 10.78 9.60
CA TRP A 19 7.21 10.14 9.12
C TRP A 19 7.03 10.32 7.61
N ARG A 20 7.25 11.53 7.07
CA ARG A 20 7.15 11.80 5.63
C ARG A 20 8.17 11.01 4.80
N SER A 21 9.39 10.80 5.30
CA SER A 21 10.35 9.90 4.64
C SER A 21 9.84 8.46 4.55
N LYS A 22 9.19 7.95 5.62
CA LYS A 22 8.58 6.62 5.61
C LYS A 22 7.37 6.54 4.68
N VAL A 23 6.58 7.61 4.54
CA VAL A 23 5.49 7.68 3.55
C VAL A 23 6.04 7.52 2.12
N ILE A 24 7.16 8.18 1.79
CA ILE A 24 7.79 8.08 0.47
C ILE A 24 8.32 6.67 0.22
N ASP A 25 8.95 6.04 1.21
CA ASP A 25 9.39 4.64 1.13
C ASP A 25 8.22 3.68 0.93
N ALA A 26 7.14 3.83 1.71
CA ALA A 26 5.92 3.05 1.58
C ALA A 26 5.27 3.23 0.20
N TYR A 27 5.27 4.45 -0.35
CA TYR A 27 4.76 4.73 -1.69
C TYR A 27 5.61 4.02 -2.76
N ALA A 28 6.94 4.13 -2.71
CA ALA A 28 7.83 3.46 -3.67
C ALA A 28 7.68 1.93 -3.65
N LYS A 29 7.60 1.34 -2.45
CA LYS A 29 7.32 -0.09 -2.27
C LYS A 29 5.93 -0.48 -2.78
N GLY A 30 4.93 0.37 -2.51
CA GLY A 30 3.56 0.22 -2.96
C GLY A 30 3.43 0.21 -4.49
N SER A 31 4.06 1.16 -5.17
CA SER A 31 4.10 1.22 -6.64
C SER A 31 4.81 0.00 -7.23
N ALA A 32 5.96 -0.39 -6.67
CA ALA A 32 6.69 -1.56 -7.15
C ALA A 32 5.92 -2.88 -6.94
N LEU A 33 5.04 -2.95 -5.94
CA LEU A 33 4.12 -4.06 -5.74
C LEU A 33 2.95 -4.00 -6.73
N TYR A 34 2.36 -2.82 -6.95
CA TYR A 34 1.30 -2.61 -7.94
C TYR A 34 1.75 -3.06 -9.33
N ASP A 35 2.94 -2.64 -9.78
CA ASP A 35 3.49 -3.01 -11.09
C ASP A 35 3.66 -4.53 -11.22
N ALA A 36 4.13 -5.19 -10.16
CA ALA A 36 4.27 -6.64 -10.13
C ALA A 36 2.92 -7.37 -10.19
N MET A 37 1.89 -6.84 -9.52
CA MET A 37 0.53 -7.40 -9.55
C MET A 37 -0.13 -7.17 -10.91
N ALA A 38 -0.01 -5.99 -11.50
CA ALA A 38 -0.52 -5.68 -12.83
C ALA A 38 0.13 -6.56 -13.92
N ALA A 39 1.43 -6.84 -13.82
CA ALA A 39 2.11 -7.77 -14.71
C ALA A 39 1.61 -9.23 -14.54
N ALA A 40 1.15 -9.61 -13.35
CA ALA A 40 0.59 -10.92 -13.08
C ALA A 40 -0.87 -11.07 -13.53
N GLU A 41 -1.62 -9.97 -13.65
CA GLU A 41 -2.98 -9.97 -14.23
C GLU A 41 -3.01 -10.18 -15.75
N ALA A 42 -1.87 -10.03 -16.44
CA ALA A 42 -1.82 -10.14 -17.90
C ALA A 42 -2.29 -11.53 -18.39
N PRO A 43 -3.10 -11.61 -19.46
CA PRO A 43 -3.57 -12.88 -20.01
C PRO A 43 -2.41 -13.85 -20.30
N GLY A 44 -2.48 -15.06 -19.75
CA GLY A 44 -1.43 -16.09 -19.90
C GLY A 44 -0.26 -15.98 -18.90
N ALA A 45 -0.18 -14.91 -18.10
CA ALA A 45 0.85 -14.76 -17.07
C ALA A 45 0.77 -15.85 -15.99
N LEU A 46 -0.44 -16.33 -15.69
CA LEU A 46 -0.70 -17.40 -14.72
C LEU A 46 -0.36 -18.81 -15.23
N ALA A 47 -0.36 -19.01 -16.55
CA ALA A 47 -0.04 -20.29 -17.18
C ALA A 47 1.45 -20.46 -17.52
N ALA A 48 2.23 -19.38 -17.41
CA ALA A 48 3.65 -19.39 -17.70
C ALA A 48 4.44 -20.14 -16.60
N GLN A 49 5.53 -20.80 -17.01
CA GLN A 49 6.31 -21.74 -16.17
C GLN A 49 6.89 -21.10 -14.89
N ASP A 50 7.07 -19.78 -14.90
CA ASP A 50 7.61 -18.98 -13.80
C ASP A 50 6.53 -18.29 -12.94
N ALA A 51 5.24 -18.59 -13.16
CA ALA A 51 4.12 -18.04 -12.38
C ALA A 51 4.32 -18.24 -10.87
N GLY A 52 4.80 -19.42 -10.44
CA GLY A 52 5.07 -19.69 -9.02
C GLY A 52 6.13 -18.78 -8.40
N VAL A 53 7.19 -18.46 -9.15
CA VAL A 53 8.28 -17.56 -8.70
C VAL A 53 7.78 -16.13 -8.63
N ARG A 54 7.05 -15.66 -9.64
CA ARG A 54 6.43 -14.32 -9.64
C ARG A 54 5.46 -14.16 -8.48
N TRP A 55 4.65 -15.17 -8.19
CA TRP A 55 3.74 -15.14 -7.04
C TRP A 55 4.47 -15.08 -5.70
N ALA A 56 5.57 -15.81 -5.54
CA ALA A 56 6.40 -15.72 -4.34
C ALA A 56 7.05 -14.32 -4.18
N ASP A 57 7.42 -13.68 -5.30
CA ASP A 57 7.94 -12.31 -5.29
C ASP A 57 6.88 -11.28 -4.87
N ILE A 58 5.68 -11.37 -5.44
CA ILE A 58 4.53 -10.53 -5.08
C ILE A 58 4.20 -10.68 -3.58
N GLY A 59 4.15 -11.92 -3.08
CA GLY A 59 3.91 -12.17 -1.65
C GLY A 59 4.94 -11.50 -0.75
N ARG A 60 6.23 -11.65 -1.09
CA ARG A 60 7.33 -11.02 -0.32
C ARG A 60 7.24 -9.50 -0.31
N ARG A 61 6.96 -8.88 -1.46
CA ARG A 61 6.78 -7.43 -1.58
C ARG A 61 5.56 -6.95 -0.78
N ALA A 62 4.47 -7.70 -0.80
CA ALA A 62 3.27 -7.39 -0.04
C ALA A 62 3.51 -7.45 1.48
N ASP A 63 4.29 -8.43 1.95
CA ASP A 63 4.66 -8.55 3.37
C ASP A 63 5.60 -7.42 3.82
N ASP A 64 6.61 -7.07 3.02
CA ASP A 64 7.50 -5.92 3.30
C ASP A 64 6.71 -4.59 3.35
N LEU A 65 5.79 -4.40 2.41
CA LEU A 65 4.91 -3.22 2.42
C LEU A 65 4.00 -3.21 3.65
N THR A 66 3.41 -4.35 4.00
CA THR A 66 2.55 -4.49 5.19
C THR A 66 3.30 -4.06 6.45
N GLN A 67 4.52 -4.56 6.63
CA GLN A 67 5.37 -4.21 7.77
C GLN A 67 5.73 -2.72 7.80
N THR A 68 6.02 -2.16 6.62
CA THR A 68 6.31 -0.73 6.47
C THR A 68 5.09 0.12 6.86
N LEU A 69 3.90 -0.26 6.41
CA LEU A 69 2.64 0.44 6.71
C LEU A 69 2.24 0.35 8.18
N TYR A 70 2.44 -0.78 8.86
CA TYR A 70 2.25 -0.88 10.32
C TYR A 70 3.19 0.06 11.08
N THR A 71 4.47 0.07 10.70
CA THR A 71 5.45 0.98 11.30
C THR A 71 5.09 2.45 11.04
N LEU A 72 4.58 2.76 9.85
CA LEU A 72 4.15 4.09 9.46
C LEU A 72 2.93 4.55 10.27
N ARG A 73 1.92 3.69 10.43
CA ARG A 73 0.72 3.92 11.22
C ARG A 73 1.05 4.22 12.69
N GLU A 74 1.99 3.47 13.24
CA GLU A 74 2.33 3.56 14.67
C GLU A 74 3.21 4.79 14.97
N SER A 75 3.89 5.30 13.95
CA SER A 75 4.69 6.53 14.03
C SER A 75 3.98 7.77 13.49
N ALA A 76 2.68 7.67 13.19
CA ALA A 76 1.89 8.78 12.66
C ALA A 76 1.84 9.97 13.64
N PRO A 77 2.09 11.20 13.16
CA PRO A 77 2.08 12.40 13.99
C PRO A 77 0.64 12.87 14.33
N ASP A 78 -0.36 12.40 13.59
CA ASP A 78 -1.78 12.74 13.72
C ASP A 78 -2.68 11.54 13.35
N GLU A 79 -3.97 11.66 13.68
CA GLU A 79 -4.96 10.59 13.43
C GLU A 79 -5.24 10.41 11.93
N ASP A 80 -5.18 11.48 11.13
CA ASP A 80 -5.40 11.41 9.68
C ASP A 80 -4.33 10.55 8.99
N GLY A 81 -3.05 10.74 9.35
CA GLY A 81 -1.95 9.91 8.87
C GLY A 81 -2.07 8.45 9.33
N ARG A 82 -2.61 8.22 10.52
CA ARG A 82 -2.89 6.87 11.03
C ARG A 82 -4.02 6.20 10.25
N ALA A 83 -5.12 6.92 10.02
CA ALA A 83 -6.27 6.45 9.27
C ALA A 83 -5.88 6.10 7.83
N ARG A 84 -5.14 6.98 7.15
CA ARG A 84 -4.67 6.72 5.78
C ARG A 84 -3.77 5.49 5.69
N ALA A 85 -2.85 5.31 6.63
CA ALA A 85 -2.03 4.09 6.66
C ALA A 85 -2.89 2.82 6.88
N ALA A 86 -3.96 2.91 7.68
CA ALA A 86 -4.91 1.83 7.86
C ALA A 86 -5.74 1.56 6.58
N ASP A 87 -6.12 2.59 5.83
CA ASP A 87 -6.84 2.44 4.55
C ASP A 87 -5.97 1.73 3.49
N VAL A 88 -4.68 2.06 3.42
CA VAL A 88 -3.74 1.32 2.55
C VAL A 88 -3.60 -0.13 2.99
N LEU A 89 -3.55 -0.41 4.30
CA LEU A 89 -3.51 -1.79 4.80
C LEU A 89 -4.78 -2.57 4.43
N ALA A 90 -5.96 -1.95 4.57
CA ALA A 90 -7.24 -2.59 4.24
C ALA A 90 -7.37 -2.89 2.74
N SER A 91 -7.01 -1.93 1.88
CA SER A 91 -7.01 -2.14 0.43
C SER A 91 -6.02 -3.22 -0.01
N LEU A 92 -4.81 -3.24 0.56
CA LEU A 92 -3.82 -4.31 0.31
C LEU A 92 -4.35 -5.70 0.70
N GLN A 93 -4.99 -5.82 1.87
CA GLN A 93 -5.57 -7.08 2.32
C GLN A 93 -6.70 -7.57 1.40
N ALA A 94 -7.53 -6.65 0.90
CA ALA A 94 -8.59 -6.98 -0.06
C ALA A 94 -8.02 -7.53 -1.38
N VAL A 95 -6.96 -6.92 -1.90
CA VAL A 95 -6.24 -7.41 -3.10
C VAL A 95 -5.68 -8.81 -2.86
N ARG A 96 -4.98 -9.02 -1.73
CA ARG A 96 -4.39 -10.33 -1.38
C ARG A 96 -5.46 -11.41 -1.28
N SER A 97 -6.58 -11.13 -0.61
CA SER A 97 -7.68 -12.07 -0.48
C SER A 97 -8.30 -12.44 -1.83
N ALA A 98 -8.43 -11.49 -2.75
CA ALA A 98 -8.94 -11.75 -4.10
C ALA A 98 -7.96 -12.57 -4.94
N MET A 99 -6.65 -12.30 -4.84
CA MET A 99 -5.61 -13.06 -5.53
C MET A 99 -5.45 -14.49 -4.99
N ASP A 100 -5.56 -14.69 -3.67
CA ASP A 100 -5.52 -16.03 -3.07
C ASP A 100 -6.71 -16.88 -3.53
N ALA A 101 -7.88 -16.26 -3.75
CA ALA A 101 -9.05 -16.95 -4.30
C ALA A 101 -8.83 -17.41 -5.75
N GLU A 102 -8.07 -16.68 -6.57
CA GLU A 102 -7.68 -17.11 -7.93
C GLU A 102 -6.69 -18.27 -7.91
N ARG A 103 -5.83 -18.32 -6.88
CA ARG A 103 -4.79 -19.34 -6.76
C ARG A 103 -5.33 -20.70 -6.31
N ALA A 104 -6.52 -20.73 -5.72
CA ALA A 104 -7.14 -21.97 -5.26
C ALA A 104 -7.41 -22.92 -6.45
N PRO A 105 -7.20 -24.23 -6.30
CA PRO A 105 -7.52 -25.20 -7.34
C PRO A 105 -9.02 -25.15 -7.65
N GLY A 106 -9.36 -24.72 -8.86
CA GLY A 106 -10.74 -24.47 -9.29
C GLY A 106 -11.14 -22.98 -9.39
N GLY A 107 -10.21 -22.04 -9.18
CA GLY A 107 -10.39 -20.60 -9.38
C GLY A 107 -10.85 -20.28 -10.80
N ALA A 108 -12.05 -19.71 -10.91
CA ALA A 108 -12.88 -19.75 -12.09
C ALA A 108 -12.57 -18.66 -13.12
N SER A 109 -12.65 -19.06 -14.39
CA SER A 109 -12.57 -18.24 -15.59
C SER A 109 -13.51 -17.01 -15.56
N GLY A 110 -12.96 -15.83 -15.86
CA GLY A 110 -13.74 -14.67 -16.33
C GLY A 110 -13.85 -13.48 -15.36
N PRO A 111 -15.01 -13.22 -14.75
CA PRO A 111 -15.35 -11.95 -14.08
C PRO A 111 -14.47 -11.58 -12.86
N GLN A 112 -13.58 -12.47 -12.43
CA GLN A 112 -12.69 -12.27 -11.29
C GLN A 112 -11.49 -11.37 -11.62
N GLY A 113 -10.98 -11.38 -12.87
CA GLY A 113 -9.93 -10.46 -13.30
C GLY A 113 -10.37 -8.99 -13.26
N ALA A 114 -11.62 -8.69 -13.64
CA ALA A 114 -12.16 -7.33 -13.53
C ALA A 114 -12.30 -6.86 -12.07
N ARG A 115 -12.55 -7.79 -11.13
CA ARG A 115 -12.58 -7.49 -9.70
C ARG A 115 -11.18 -7.18 -9.16
N ILE A 116 -10.17 -7.97 -9.50
CA ILE A 116 -8.80 -7.73 -9.03
C ILE A 116 -8.28 -6.40 -9.58
N HIS A 117 -8.55 -6.12 -10.85
CA HIS A 117 -8.19 -4.85 -11.47
C HIS A 117 -8.81 -3.64 -10.72
N SER A 118 -10.10 -3.71 -10.38
CA SER A 118 -10.77 -2.67 -9.58
C SER A 118 -10.17 -2.52 -8.18
N LEU A 119 -9.81 -3.63 -7.52
CA LEU A 119 -9.15 -3.61 -6.21
C LEU A 119 -7.74 -3.01 -6.28
N LEU A 120 -6.99 -3.28 -7.36
CA LEU A 120 -5.66 -2.70 -7.59
C LEU A 120 -5.74 -1.18 -7.77
N LEU A 121 -6.73 -0.67 -8.51
CA LEU A 121 -6.97 0.77 -8.64
C LEU A 121 -7.33 1.41 -7.29
N SER A 122 -8.15 0.73 -6.47
CA SER A 122 -8.48 1.20 -5.12
C SER A 122 -7.26 1.27 -4.21
N PHE A 123 -6.37 0.28 -4.31
CA PHE A 123 -5.09 0.25 -3.60
C PHE A 123 -4.15 1.39 -4.04
N GLU A 124 -4.01 1.62 -5.35
CA GLU A 124 -3.23 2.73 -5.90
C GLU A 124 -3.76 4.10 -5.44
N SER A 125 -5.08 4.28 -5.44
CA SER A 125 -5.73 5.48 -4.93
C SER A 125 -5.42 5.73 -3.45
N SER A 126 -5.49 4.67 -2.63
CA SER A 126 -5.16 4.74 -1.20
C SER A 126 -3.68 5.08 -0.97
N LEU A 127 -2.75 4.52 -1.76
CA LEU A 127 -1.33 4.88 -1.74
C LEU A 127 -1.10 6.35 -2.11
N SER A 128 -1.81 6.84 -3.12
CA SER A 128 -1.72 8.23 -3.57
C SER A 128 -2.25 9.19 -2.52
N ALA A 129 -3.36 8.87 -1.85
CA ALA A 129 -3.90 9.64 -0.73
C ALA A 129 -2.98 9.66 0.50
N LEU A 130 -2.26 8.56 0.75
CA LEU A 130 -1.23 8.48 1.79
C LEU A 130 -0.02 9.37 1.44
N HIS A 131 0.43 9.37 0.18
CA HIS A 131 1.60 10.12 -0.27
C HIS A 131 1.36 11.63 -0.41
N SER A 132 0.21 12.00 -0.99
CA SER A 132 -0.21 13.37 -1.23
C SER A 132 -1.34 13.75 -0.29
N PRO A 133 -1.04 14.25 0.92
CA PRO A 133 -2.06 14.58 1.91
C PRO A 133 -2.98 15.77 1.53
N GLY A 134 -2.90 16.30 0.30
CA GLY A 134 -3.29 17.67 -0.06
C GLY A 134 -4.23 17.88 -1.26
N GLU A 135 -4.94 16.86 -1.77
CA GLU A 135 -5.98 17.09 -2.80
C GLU A 135 -7.42 16.84 -2.32
N TYR A 136 -7.68 17.00 -1.03
CA TYR A 136 -9.04 17.18 -0.51
C TYR A 136 -9.18 18.58 0.09
N LEU A 137 -9.32 19.57 -0.80
CA LEU A 137 -9.92 20.87 -0.47
C LEU A 137 -11.39 20.80 -0.93
N PRO A 138 -12.38 20.92 -0.03
CA PRO A 138 -13.77 21.09 -0.44
C PRO A 138 -13.90 22.45 -1.14
N ARG A 139 -14.61 22.47 -2.27
CA ARG A 139 -15.21 23.71 -2.78
C ARG A 139 -16.44 24.07 -1.95
#